data_AF-A0A137PJE7-F1
#
_entry.id   AF-A0A137PJE7-F1
#
_cell.length_a   1.000
_cell.length_b   1.000
_cell.length_c   1.000
_cell.angle_alpha   90.00
_cell.angle_beta   90.00
_cell.angle_gamma   90.00
#
_symmetry.space_group_name_H-M   'P 1'
#
loop_
_entity.id
_entity.type
_entity.pdbx_description
1 polymer ?
#
loop_
_entity_poly.entity_id
_entity_poly.type
_entity_poly.pdbx_seq_one_letter_code
_entity_poly.pdbx_strand_id
1 'polypeptide(L)' 'QLKRDEVINNIAQMVPNPPHTVDLTNPDKTIIVEVFKRICAISVVEDFFKYKKFNYALVGDEAMEKNGVEGEKDEE' A
#
# COMPACT_ATOMS: atom_id res chain seq x y z
N GLN A 1 7.99 7.91 14.11
CA GLN A 1 7.77 7.20 12.84
C GLN A 1 6.30 6.81 12.77
N LEU A 2 5.61 7.12 11.67
CA LEU A 2 4.21 6.74 11.47
C LEU A 2 4.13 5.23 11.27
N LYS A 3 3.32 4.52 12.08
CA LYS A 3 3.21 3.06 11.97
C LYS A 3 2.24 2.70 10.85
N ARG A 4 2.63 1.77 9.97
CA ARG A 4 1.80 1.28 8.85
C ARG A 4 0.39 0.88 9.31
N ASP A 5 0.29 0.11 10.39
CA ASP A 5 -0.99 -0.39 10.89
C ASP A 5 -1.91 0.71 11.40
N GLU A 6 -1.34 1.76 11.99
CA GLU A 6 -2.11 2.91 12.47
C GLU A 6 -2.73 3.68 11.30
N VAL A 7 -1.95 3.88 10.22
CA VAL A 7 -2.43 4.50 8.98
C VAL A 7 -3.55 3.69 8.36
N ILE A 8 -3.36 2.37 8.22
CA ILE A 8 -4.36 1.46 7.64
C ILE A 8 -5.67 1.51 8.43
N ASN A 9 -5.59 1.39 9.76
CA ASN A 9 -6.77 1.37 10.62
C ASN A 9 -7.51 2.71 10.60
N ASN A 10 -6.78 3.83 10.64
CA ASN A 10 -7.40 5.16 10.59
C ASN A 10 -8.12 5.41 9.26
N ILE A 11 -7.50 5.02 8.13
CA ILE A 11 -8.13 5.18 6.81
C ILE A 11 -9.34 4.26 6.67
N ALA A 12 -9.24 3.01 7.12
CA ALA A 12 -10.36 2.08 7.10
C ALA A 12 -11.59 2.60 7.85
N GLN A 13 -11.41 3.27 8.99
CA GLN A 13 -12.49 3.88 9.76
C GLN A 13 -13.15 5.08 9.06
N MET A 14 -12.45 5.74 8.12
CA MET A 14 -13.00 6.87 7.36
C MET A 14 -13.90 6.43 6.21
N VAL A 15 -13.81 5.16 5.78
CA VAL A 15 -14.63 4.64 4.69
C VAL A 15 -16.02 4.27 5.24
N PRO A 16 -17.12 4.79 4.65
CA PRO A 16 -18.47 4.48 5.10
C PRO A 16 -18.78 2.98 5.02
N ASN A 17 -19.18 2.40 6.14
CA ASN A 17 -19.64 1.03 6.24
C ASN A 17 -20.99 1.00 6.99
N PRO A 18 -22.12 0.66 6.34
CA PRO A 18 -22.29 0.21 4.94
C PRO A 18 -22.27 1.36 3.90
N PRO A 19 -22.03 1.08 2.59
CA PRO A 19 -22.05 -0.22 1.90
C PRO A 19 -20.69 -0.90 1.72
N HIS A 20 -19.59 -0.32 2.20
CA HIS A 20 -18.24 -0.84 1.95
C HIS A 20 -17.72 -1.70 3.11
N THR A 21 -17.02 -2.79 2.77
CA THR A 21 -16.34 -3.67 3.73
C THR A 21 -14.86 -3.75 3.38
N VAL A 22 -14.00 -3.88 4.40
CA VAL A 22 -12.56 -4.04 4.23
C VAL A 22 -12.23 -5.49 3.87
N ASP A 23 -11.56 -5.69 2.73
CA ASP A 23 -10.99 -6.98 2.31
C ASP A 23 -9.51 -6.76 1.96
N LEU A 24 -8.61 -7.48 2.63
CA LEU A 24 -7.16 -7.41 2.40
C LEU A 24 -6.65 -8.51 1.44
N THR A 25 -7.52 -9.42 1.03
CA THR A 25 -7.20 -10.58 0.19
C THR A 25 -7.65 -10.35 -1.25
N ASN A 26 -8.90 -9.93 -1.47
CA ASN A 26 -9.43 -9.69 -2.80
C ASN A 26 -10.37 -8.47 -2.85
N PRO A 27 -9.84 -7.25 -2.67
CA PRO A 27 -10.66 -6.04 -2.70
C PRO A 27 -11.12 -5.65 -4.10
N ASP A 28 -12.34 -5.10 -4.21
CA ASP A 28 -12.84 -4.46 -5.43
C ASP A 28 -12.08 -3.17 -5.75
N LYS A 29 -11.69 -2.43 -4.71
CA LYS A 29 -10.93 -1.18 -4.79
C LYS A 29 -9.81 -1.18 -3.76
N THR A 30 -8.64 -0.75 -4.17
CA THR A 30 -7.46 -0.62 -3.31
C THR A 30 -7.14 0.85 -3.09
N ILE A 31 -7.03 1.26 -1.83
CA ILE A 31 -6.51 2.58 -1.46
C ILE A 31 -5.00 2.44 -1.27
N ILE A 32 -4.22 3.09 -2.13
CA ILE A 32 -2.75 3.14 -2.02
C ILE A 32 -2.39 4.43 -1.28
N VAL A 33 -1.51 4.29 -0.30
CA VAL A 33 -1.05 5.40 0.54
C VAL A 33 0.47 5.41 0.53
N GLU A 34 1.04 6.50 0.04
CA GLU A 34 2.48 6.73 0.04
C GLU A 34 2.76 7.96 0.90
N VAL A 35 3.61 7.79 1.91
CA VAL A 35 4.02 8.87 2.81
C VAL A 35 5.50 9.12 2.59
N PHE A 36 5.83 10.29 2.05
CA PHE A 36 7.20 10.72 1.78
C PHE A 36 7.43 12.11 2.38
N LYS A 37 8.35 12.21 3.35
CA LYS A 37 8.62 13.44 4.13
C LYS A 37 7.33 14.07 4.70
N ARG A 38 6.88 15.19 4.11
CA ARG A 38 5.69 15.96 4.50
C ARG A 38 4.50 15.76 3.55
N ILE A 39 4.62 14.82 2.61
CA ILE A 39 3.62 14.56 1.57
C ILE A 39 2.94 13.22 1.88
N CYS A 40 1.60 13.23 1.84
CA CYS A 40 0.78 12.04 1.87
C CYS A 40 0.05 11.95 0.53
N ALA A 41 0.45 11.00 -0.32
CA ALA A 41 -0.19 10.72 -1.58
C ALA A 41 -1.20 9.57 -1.40
N ILE A 42 -2.43 9.79 -1.87
CA ILE A 42 -3.52 8.82 -1.75
C ILE A 42 -4.11 8.60 -3.14
N SER A 43 -4.29 7.35 -3.53
CA SER A 43 -5.00 6.98 -4.75
C SER A 43 -5.96 5.83 -4.51
N VAL A 44 -7.06 5.80 -5.26
CA VAL A 44 -8.06 4.73 -5.22
C VAL A 44 -8.09 4.08 -6.58
N VAL A 45 -7.73 2.80 -6.64
CA VAL A 45 -7.55 2.07 -7.90
C VAL A 45 -8.31 0.75 -7.89
N GLU A 46 -8.55 0.22 -9.08
CA GLU A 46 -9.08 -1.13 -9.29
C GLU A 46 -7.96 -2.06 -9.78
N ASP A 47 -8.14 -3.38 -9.67
CA ASP A 47 -7.22 -4.39 -10.22
C ASP A 47 -5.76 -4.24 -9.74
N PHE A 48 -5.50 -3.67 -8.55
CA PHE A 48 -4.14 -3.40 -8.08
C PHE A 48 -3.25 -4.65 -8.10
N PHE A 49 -3.71 -5.76 -7.51
CA PHE A 49 -2.93 -7.00 -7.45
C PHE A 49 -2.65 -7.63 -8.83
N LYS A 50 -3.49 -7.35 -9.84
CA LYS A 50 -3.32 -7.81 -11.21
C LYS A 50 -2.25 -7.00 -11.95
N TYR A 51 -2.22 -5.69 -11.73
CA TYR A 51 -1.31 -4.78 -12.44
C TYR A 51 -0.03 -4.43 -11.66
N LYS A 52 0.06 -4.71 -10.35
CA LYS A 52 1.23 -4.38 -9.53
C LYS A 52 2.55 -4.95 -10.08
N LYS A 53 2.49 -6.09 -10.77
CA LYS A 53 3.63 -6.76 -11.43
C LYS A 53 4.27 -5.93 -12.56
N PHE A 54 3.59 -4.91 -13.07
CA PHE A 54 4.13 -4.00 -14.08
C PHE A 54 4.90 -2.84 -13.47
N ASN A 55 4.82 -2.64 -12.15
CA ASN A 55 5.68 -1.71 -11.44
C ASN A 55 7.04 -2.39 -11.19
N TYR A 56 8.01 -2.11 -12.06
CA TYR A 56 9.35 -2.71 -11.97
C TYR A 56 10.05 -2.44 -10.63
N ALA A 57 9.84 -1.27 -10.03
CA ALA A 57 10.40 -0.95 -8.71
C ALA A 57 9.82 -1.90 -7.65
N LEU A 58 8.49 -2.04 -7.62
CA LEU A 58 7.81 -2.93 -6.67
C LEU A 58 8.21 -4.40 -6.86
N VAL A 59 8.39 -4.85 -8.10
CA VAL A 59 8.86 -6.22 -8.39
C VAL A 59 10.30 -6.42 -7.90
N GLY A 60 11.16 -5.41 -8.06
CA GLY A 60 12.51 -5.41 -7.50
C GLY A 60 12.49 -5.54 -5.99
N ASP A 61 11.67 -4.74 -5.31
CA ASP A 61 11.54 -4.74 -3.86
C ASP A 61 11.02 -6.08 -3.33
N GLU A 62 9.95 -6.63 -3.92
CA GLU A 62 9.41 -7.94 -3.54
C GLU A 62 10.44 -9.07 -3.75
N ALA A 63 11.29 -8.97 -4.78
CA ALA A 63 12.35 -9.95 -5.02
C ALA A 63 13.49 -9.82 -4.01
N MET A 64 13.88 -8.60 -3.64
CA MET A 64 14.89 -8.36 -2.61
C MET A 64 14.45 -8.87 -1.24
N GLU A 65 13.20 -8.58 -0.84
CA GLU A 65 12.61 -9.04 0.42
C GLU A 65 12.56 -10.58 0.51
N LYS A 66 12.16 -11.26 -0.58
CA LYS A 66 12.15 -12.74 -0.64
C LYS A 66 13.54 -13.36 -0.55
N ASN A 67 14.57 -12.66 -1.02
CA ASN A 67 15.95 -13.12 -1.00
C ASN A 67 16.68 -12.73 0.30
N GLY A 68 15.99 -12.12 1.26
CA GLY A 68 16.59 -11.67 2.53
C GLY A 68 17.63 -10.56 2.36
N VAL A 69 17.61 -9.86 1.23
CA VAL A 69 18.44 -8.68 1.00
C VAL A 69 17.57 -7.49 1.39
N GLU A 70 17.92 -6.81 2.48
CA GLU A 70 17.29 -5.53 2.81
C GLU A 70 17.65 -4.55 1.69
N GLY A 71 16.65 -4.18 0.88
CA GLY A 71 16.81 -3.09 -0.07
C GLY A 71 17.25 -1.83 0.67
N GLU A 72 18.11 -1.02 0.04
CA GLU A 72 18.40 0.34 0.49
C GLU A 72 17.04 1.04 0.66
N LYS A 73 16.59 1.16 1.91
CA LYS A 73 15.45 2.04 2.21
C LYS A 73 16.00 3.40 1.87
N ASP A 74 15.48 4.01 0.81
CA ASP A 74 15.73 5.42 0.53
C ASP A 74 15.38 6.20 1.81
N GLU A 75 16.43 6.48 2.60
CA GLU A 75 16.36 7.36 3.74
C GLU A 75 16.18 8.76 3.17
N GLU A 76 14.94 9.18 2.90
CA GLU A 76 14.60 10.60 2.91
C GLU A 76 13.11 10.91 3.06
#